data_AF-T5AKF8-F1
#
_entry.id   AF-T5AKF8-F1
#
_cell.length_a   1.000
_cell.length_b   1.000
_cell.length_c   1.000
_cell.angle_alpha   90.00
_cell.angle_beta   90.00
_cell.angle_gamma   90.00
#
_symmetry.space_group_name_H-M   'P 1'
#
loop_
_entity.id
_entity.type
_entity.pdbx_description
1 polymer ?
#
loop_
_entity_poly.entity_id
_entity_poly.type
_entity_poly.pdbx_seq_one_letter_code
_entity_poly.pdbx_strand_id
1 'polypeptide(L)'
;MEDTDLIARVYPVLSDIDIDSSALEAIQASPLYVAPPPLPTEPDHSDIWGLHYMPCIEFRFSNIPRSPHGIIFGRNPKSDVVIPSKSVSNYHFGLTFDDERHLIVKDLDSRQGTQVTYDGEGKGQRRGFCWIVGGDPILQDTTSIVITIDETTMFRIVAVHHDIESQAYMENVDRFCQGLATAEHLP
;
A
#
# COMPACT_ATOMS: atom_id res chain seq x y z
N MET A 1 3.41 -5.91 22.80
CA MET A 1 2.12 -6.30 22.19
C MET A 1 2.27 -6.00 20.73
N GLU A 2 2.01 -6.99 19.87
CA GLU A 2 1.93 -6.79 18.43
C GLU A 2 0.80 -5.78 18.16
N ASP A 3 1.03 -4.79 17.30
CA ASP A 3 0.01 -3.80 16.96
C ASP A 3 -1.03 -4.47 16.05
N THR A 4 -2.07 -5.03 16.64
CA THR A 4 -3.14 -5.75 15.94
C THR A 4 -4.02 -4.86 15.09
N ASP A 5 -3.87 -3.53 15.19
CA ASP A 5 -4.60 -2.57 14.37
C ASP A 5 -3.85 -2.24 13.08
N LEU A 6 -2.53 -2.45 13.01
CA LEU A 6 -1.73 -2.21 11.81
C LEU A 6 -1.97 -3.29 10.74
N ILE A 7 -2.36 -2.88 9.54
CA ILE A 7 -2.58 -3.74 8.38
C ILE A 7 -1.28 -3.88 7.57
N ALA A 8 -0.68 -2.75 7.20
CA ALA A 8 0.50 -2.72 6.34
C ALA A 8 1.25 -1.39 6.45
N ARG A 9 2.52 -1.40 6.06
CA ARG A 9 3.32 -0.20 5.79
C ARG A 9 3.63 -0.09 4.31
N VAL A 10 3.54 1.12 3.77
CA VAL A 10 3.92 1.41 2.38
C VAL A 10 5.03 2.44 2.36
N TYR A 11 6.11 2.10 1.68
CA TYR A 11 7.33 2.88 1.56
C TYR A 11 7.52 3.35 0.12
N PRO A 12 8.10 4.53 -0.11
CA PRO A 12 8.51 4.91 -1.45
C PRO A 12 9.71 4.05 -1.87
N VAL A 13 9.74 3.60 -3.13
CA VAL A 13 10.96 3.02 -3.70
C VAL A 13 11.72 4.16 -4.37
N LEU A 14 12.89 4.47 -3.83
CA LEU A 14 13.78 5.49 -4.39
C LEU A 14 14.68 4.82 -5.44
N SER A 15 14.62 5.31 -6.68
CA SER A 15 15.57 4.91 -7.72
C SER A 15 16.75 5.87 -7.73
N ASP A 16 17.97 5.36 -7.93
CA ASP A 16 19.22 6.14 -8.01
C ASP A 16 19.21 7.25 -9.09
N ILE A 17 18.24 7.20 -10.00
CA ILE A 17 18.12 8.09 -11.16
C ILE A 17 17.29 9.34 -10.83
N ASP A 18 16.55 9.37 -9.71
CA ASP A 18 15.49 10.36 -9.49
C ASP A 18 15.63 11.11 -8.16
N ILE A 19 15.94 12.41 -8.27
CA ILE A 19 16.02 13.35 -7.14
C ILE A 19 14.61 13.77 -6.68
N ASP A 20 13.60 13.65 -7.56
CA ASP A 20 12.21 14.06 -7.35
C ASP A 20 11.25 12.86 -7.43
N SER A 21 11.39 11.90 -6.51
CA SER A 21 10.51 10.73 -6.45
C SER A 21 9.06 11.14 -6.12
N SER A 22 8.16 11.01 -7.11
CA SER A 22 6.73 11.22 -6.91
C SER A 22 6.14 10.28 -5.84
N ALA A 23 6.75 9.11 -5.64
CA ALA A 23 6.39 8.22 -4.55
C ALA A 23 6.72 8.84 -3.18
N LEU A 24 7.92 9.39 -3.00
CA LEU A 24 8.31 10.05 -1.75
C LEU A 24 7.43 11.25 -1.43
N GLU A 25 7.16 12.11 -2.43
CA GLU A 25 6.27 13.26 -2.27
C GLU A 25 4.85 12.83 -1.86
N ALA A 26 4.31 11.78 -2.48
CA ALA A 26 3.00 11.22 -2.14
C ALA A 26 2.95 10.69 -0.70
N ILE A 27 4.01 10.01 -0.25
CA ILE A 27 4.11 9.50 1.12
C ILE A 27 4.14 10.66 2.13
N GLN A 28 4.98 11.67 1.91
CA GLN A 28 5.15 12.78 2.84
C GLN A 28 3.92 13.71 2.90
N ALA A 29 3.19 13.85 1.80
CA ALA A 29 1.97 14.66 1.74
C ALA A 29 0.73 13.93 2.29
N SER A 30 0.81 12.62 2.54
CA SER A 30 -0.32 11.82 2.96
C SER A 30 -0.76 12.13 4.40
N PRO A 31 -2.06 12.17 4.69
CA PRO A 31 -2.55 12.26 6.07
C PRO A 31 -2.21 11.02 6.92
N LEU A 32 -1.81 9.91 6.27
CA LEU A 32 -1.42 8.66 6.91
C LEU A 32 0.10 8.54 7.10
N TYR A 33 0.83 9.62 6.84
CA TYR A 33 2.29 9.69 6.97
C TYR A 33 2.77 9.38 8.39
N VAL A 34 3.81 8.55 8.48
CA VAL A 34 4.57 8.29 9.69
C VAL A 34 6.04 8.62 9.41
N ALA A 35 6.57 9.54 10.21
CA ALA A 35 7.96 9.96 10.12
C ALA A 35 8.91 8.82 10.52
N PRO A 36 10.08 8.72 9.87
CA PRO A 36 11.06 7.72 10.25
C PRO A 36 11.53 7.94 11.70
N PRO A 37 11.80 6.86 12.45
CA PRO A 37 12.40 6.94 13.76
C PRO A 37 13.79 7.59 13.68
N PRO A 38 14.30 8.17 14.78
CA PRO A 38 15.66 8.69 14.84
C PRO A 38 16.67 7.61 14.46
N LEU A 39 17.69 7.97 13.68
CA LEU A 39 18.76 7.05 13.32
C LEU A 39 19.42 6.48 14.59
N PRO A 40 19.68 5.17 14.66
CA PRO A 40 20.37 4.57 15.79
C PRO A 40 21.82 5.01 15.76
N THR A 41 22.43 5.02 16.94
CA THR A 41 23.84 5.37 17.12
C THR A 41 24.80 4.34 16.52
N GLU A 42 24.32 3.13 16.18
CA GLU A 42 25.13 2.04 15.61
C GLU A 42 24.46 1.46 14.35
N PRO A 43 25.21 1.28 13.24
CA PRO A 43 24.67 0.71 12.00
C PRO A 43 24.57 -0.82 12.09
N ASP A 44 23.38 -1.35 11.81
CA ASP A 44 23.13 -2.78 11.54
C ASP A 44 22.82 -2.97 10.05
N HIS A 45 23.38 -4.03 9.46
CA HIS A 45 23.52 -4.22 8.02
C HIS A 45 22.50 -5.22 7.43
N SER A 46 21.22 -5.12 7.82
CA SER A 46 20.15 -5.90 7.20
C SER A 46 19.28 -5.06 6.26
N ASP A 47 18.84 -5.61 5.12
CA ASP A 47 18.02 -4.89 4.12
C ASP A 47 16.67 -4.39 4.68
N ILE A 48 16.18 -5.01 5.76
CA ILE A 48 14.96 -4.58 6.48
C ILE A 48 15.21 -3.29 7.28
N TRP A 49 16.43 -3.03 7.76
CA TRP A 49 16.77 -1.78 8.43
C TRP A 49 16.63 -0.57 7.51
N GLY A 50 16.94 -0.71 6.21
CA GLY A 50 16.78 0.38 5.25
C GLY A 50 15.36 0.96 5.26
N LEU A 51 14.34 0.11 5.34
CA LEU A 51 12.94 0.54 5.41
C LEU A 51 12.56 1.12 6.78
N HIS A 52 13.14 0.63 7.88
CA HIS A 52 12.85 1.15 9.21
C HIS A 52 13.22 2.63 9.38
N TYR A 53 14.11 3.16 8.56
CA TYR A 53 14.49 4.59 8.56
C TYR A 53 13.92 5.38 7.38
N MET A 54 13.03 4.76 6.59
CA MET A 54 12.34 5.45 5.52
C MET A 54 11.00 6.02 5.99
N PRO A 55 10.59 7.19 5.47
CA PRO A 55 9.22 7.66 5.64
C PRO A 55 8.25 6.63 5.06
N CYS A 56 7.12 6.45 5.73
CA CYS A 56 6.11 5.51 5.27
C CYS A 56 4.70 6.03 5.52
N ILE A 57 3.74 5.33 4.93
CA ILE A 57 2.34 5.40 5.31
C ILE A 57 1.99 4.13 6.08
N GLU A 58 1.25 4.28 7.19
CA GLU A 58 0.65 3.15 7.90
C GLU A 58 -0.83 3.01 7.55
N PHE A 59 -1.22 1.80 7.16
CA PHE A 59 -2.60 1.39 6.95
C PHE A 59 -3.07 0.66 8.20
N ARG A 60 -4.16 1.11 8.81
CA ARG A 60 -4.66 0.55 10.08
C ARG A 60 -6.16 0.28 9.98
N PHE A 61 -6.65 -0.73 10.70
CA PHE A 61 -8.09 -1.08 10.73
C PHE A 61 -8.96 0.01 11.36
N SER A 62 -8.37 0.88 12.18
CA SER A 62 -9.01 2.08 12.71
C SER A 62 -9.16 3.21 11.68
N ASN A 63 -8.37 3.19 10.59
CA ASN A 63 -8.48 4.16 9.49
C ASN A 63 -9.51 3.67 8.45
N ILE A 64 -10.79 3.77 8.80
CA ILE A 64 -11.89 3.32 7.92
C ILE A 64 -11.87 4.11 6.59
N PRO A 65 -11.81 3.42 5.44
CA PRO A 65 -11.74 4.07 4.14
C PRO A 65 -13.04 4.78 3.80
N ARG A 66 -12.94 5.80 2.93
CA ARG A 66 -14.10 6.61 2.49
C ARG A 66 -15.00 5.89 1.49
N SER A 67 -14.55 4.76 0.95
CA SER A 67 -15.24 4.00 -0.09
C SER A 67 -14.96 2.49 0.07
N PRO A 68 -15.77 1.61 -0.54
CA PRO A 68 -15.51 0.17 -0.54
C PRO A 68 -14.27 -0.23 -1.36
N HIS A 69 -13.69 0.69 -2.13
CA HIS A 69 -12.44 0.48 -2.87
C HIS A 69 -11.19 0.56 -1.97
N GLY A 70 -11.38 0.73 -0.66
CA GLY A 70 -10.30 0.83 0.32
C GLY A 70 -9.62 2.19 0.29
N ILE A 71 -8.32 2.20 0.57
CA ILE A 71 -7.51 3.42 0.53
C ILE A 71 -7.01 3.64 -0.90
N ILE A 72 -7.42 4.76 -1.50
CA ILE A 72 -7.22 5.01 -2.92
C ILE A 72 -5.95 5.81 -3.16
N PHE A 73 -5.11 5.30 -4.05
CA PHE A 73 -3.95 5.98 -4.60
C PHE A 73 -4.29 6.55 -5.98
N GLY A 74 -3.98 7.82 -6.22
CA GLY A 74 -4.20 8.43 -7.53
C GLY A 74 -3.80 9.89 -7.58
N ARG A 75 -3.91 10.50 -8.76
CA ARG A 75 -3.54 11.92 -8.97
C ARG A 75 -4.62 12.90 -8.48
N ASN A 76 -5.86 12.45 -8.31
CA ASN A 76 -6.94 13.34 -7.89
C ASN A 76 -6.71 13.79 -6.43
N PRO A 77 -6.87 15.08 -6.10
CA PRO A 77 -6.83 15.55 -4.70
C PRO A 77 -7.85 14.88 -3.77
N LYS A 78 -8.89 14.24 -4.33
CA LYS A 78 -9.85 13.42 -3.59
C LYS A 78 -9.34 12.01 -3.29
N SER A 79 -8.18 11.58 -3.75
CA SER A 79 -7.56 10.30 -3.36
C SER A 79 -7.04 10.36 -1.93
N ASP A 80 -6.96 9.23 -1.24
CA ASP A 80 -6.41 9.18 0.12
C ASP A 80 -4.89 9.38 0.11
N VAL A 81 -4.22 8.85 -0.93
CA VAL A 81 -2.81 9.11 -1.23
C VAL A 81 -2.72 9.78 -2.59
N VAL A 82 -2.39 11.07 -2.58
CA VAL A 82 -2.30 11.88 -3.80
C VAL A 82 -0.90 11.75 -4.40
N ILE A 83 -0.81 11.20 -5.61
CA ILE A 83 0.45 11.01 -6.31
C ILE A 83 0.64 12.12 -7.36
N PRO A 84 1.65 12.99 -7.24
CA PRO A 84 1.84 14.17 -8.09
C PRO A 84 2.47 13.86 -9.47
N SER A 85 2.10 12.74 -10.08
CA SER A 85 2.64 12.32 -11.39
C SER A 85 1.58 12.31 -12.49
N LYS A 86 1.94 12.76 -13.69
CA LYS A 86 1.04 12.84 -14.85
C LYS A 86 0.69 11.47 -15.44
N SER A 87 1.53 10.47 -15.20
CA SER A 87 1.32 9.08 -15.64
C SER A 87 0.19 8.40 -14.86
N VAL A 88 -0.06 8.85 -13.63
CA VAL A 88 -1.03 8.29 -12.69
C VAL A 88 -2.44 8.73 -13.05
N SER A 89 -3.37 7.76 -13.07
CA SER A 89 -4.80 8.02 -13.23
C SER A 89 -5.36 8.79 -12.03
N ASN A 90 -6.52 9.44 -12.20
CA ASN A 90 -7.15 10.22 -11.12
C ASN A 90 -7.40 9.36 -9.88
N TYR A 91 -7.92 8.15 -10.09
CA TYR A 91 -7.98 7.06 -9.12
C TYR A 91 -7.29 5.88 -9.81
N HIS A 92 -6.14 5.44 -9.29
CA HIS A 92 -5.26 4.50 -10.00
C HIS A 92 -5.42 3.08 -9.47
N PHE A 93 -5.21 2.90 -8.17
CA PHE A 93 -5.40 1.62 -7.51
C PHE A 93 -5.92 1.85 -6.09
N GLY A 94 -6.55 0.83 -5.53
CA GLY A 94 -6.97 0.77 -4.13
C GLY A 94 -6.19 -0.29 -3.37
N LEU A 95 -5.89 -0.02 -2.11
CA LEU A 95 -5.47 -1.04 -1.14
C LEU A 95 -6.69 -1.43 -0.29
N THR A 96 -7.15 -2.67 -0.44
CA THR A 96 -8.38 -3.18 0.18
C THR A 96 -8.26 -4.68 0.43
N PHE A 97 -9.36 -5.35 0.77
CA PHE A 97 -9.41 -6.81 0.94
C PHE A 97 -10.27 -7.46 -0.14
N ASP A 98 -9.97 -8.73 -0.46
CA ASP A 98 -10.83 -9.58 -1.29
C ASP A 98 -11.90 -10.33 -0.45
N ASP A 99 -12.71 -11.16 -1.11
CA ASP A 99 -13.77 -11.94 -0.47
C ASP A 99 -13.24 -13.00 0.50
N GLU A 100 -11.97 -13.41 0.34
CA GLU A 100 -11.26 -14.33 1.23
C GLU A 100 -10.52 -13.59 2.37
N ARG A 101 -10.67 -12.26 2.43
CA ARG A 101 -10.05 -11.34 3.39
C ARG A 101 -8.54 -11.27 3.27
N HIS A 102 -7.97 -11.58 2.10
CA HIS A 102 -6.59 -11.26 1.82
C HIS A 102 -6.43 -9.77 1.54
N LEU A 103 -5.32 -9.18 1.99
CA LEU A 103 -4.97 -7.82 1.61
C LEU A 103 -4.59 -7.82 0.13
N ILE A 104 -5.21 -6.95 -0.65
CA ILE A 104 -5.00 -6.84 -2.10
C ILE A 104 -4.67 -5.43 -2.57
N VAL A 105 -3.86 -5.35 -3.61
CA VAL A 105 -3.77 -4.18 -4.49
C VAL A 105 -4.73 -4.40 -5.64
N LYS A 106 -5.66 -3.48 -5.85
CA LYS A 106 -6.64 -3.54 -6.94
C LYS A 106 -6.46 -2.36 -7.89
N ASP A 107 -6.09 -2.62 -9.14
CA ASP A 107 -6.11 -1.59 -10.17
C ASP A 107 -7.55 -1.15 -10.48
N LEU A 108 -7.81 0.15 -10.48
CA LEU A 108 -9.14 0.75 -10.67
C LEU A 108 -9.37 1.12 -12.14
N ASP A 109 -9.11 0.15 -13.03
CA ASP A 109 -9.10 0.30 -14.49
C ASP A 109 -8.25 1.50 -14.96
N SER A 110 -7.04 1.61 -14.41
CA SER A 110 -6.17 2.75 -14.67
C SER A 110 -5.71 2.80 -16.13
N ARG A 111 -5.34 3.98 -16.63
CA ARG A 111 -4.96 4.19 -18.03
C ARG A 111 -3.77 3.35 -18.49
N GLN A 112 -2.76 3.18 -17.63
CA GLN A 112 -1.54 2.44 -17.97
C GLN A 112 -1.49 1.05 -17.32
N GLY A 113 -2.39 0.76 -16.37
CA GLY A 113 -2.35 -0.42 -15.54
C GLY A 113 -1.34 -0.28 -14.40
N THR A 114 -1.47 -1.21 -13.45
CA THR A 114 -0.56 -1.38 -12.32
C THR A 114 0.25 -2.65 -12.52
N GLN A 115 1.52 -2.66 -12.09
CA GLN A 115 2.31 -3.88 -11.98
C GLN A 115 2.61 -4.16 -10.51
N VAL A 116 2.55 -5.42 -10.10
CA VAL A 116 3.04 -5.87 -8.80
C VAL A 116 4.05 -6.99 -9.02
N THR A 117 5.20 -6.89 -8.36
CA THR A 117 6.24 -7.94 -8.36
C THR A 117 6.46 -8.48 -6.95
N TYR A 118 6.85 -9.75 -6.88
CA TYR A 118 7.12 -10.50 -5.65
C TYR A 118 8.57 -10.97 -5.71
N ASP A 119 9.43 -10.46 -4.84
CA ASP A 119 10.88 -10.70 -4.86
C ASP A 119 11.54 -10.41 -6.21
N GLY A 120 11.02 -9.40 -6.91
CA GLY A 120 11.46 -9.03 -8.27
C GLY A 120 10.86 -9.89 -9.38
N GLU A 121 10.16 -10.97 -9.05
CA GLU A 121 9.45 -11.81 -10.01
C GLU A 121 8.08 -11.25 -10.37
N GLY A 122 7.66 -11.49 -11.60
CA GLY A 122 6.45 -10.92 -12.19
C GLY A 122 6.75 -9.78 -13.15
N LYS A 123 5.86 -9.57 -14.13
CA LYS A 123 6.01 -8.52 -15.14
C LYS A 123 4.71 -8.16 -15.82
N GLY A 124 4.67 -6.94 -16.33
CA GLY A 124 3.59 -6.40 -17.15
C GLY A 124 2.57 -5.66 -16.30
N GLN A 125 2.18 -4.48 -16.79
CA GLN A 125 1.07 -3.72 -16.24
C GLN A 125 -0.26 -4.40 -16.60
N ARG A 126 -1.17 -4.48 -15.64
CA ARG A 126 -2.53 -5.00 -15.83
C ARG A 126 -3.55 -3.98 -15.36
N ARG A 127 -4.69 -3.98 -16.04
CA ARG A 127 -5.83 -3.11 -15.75
C ARG A 127 -6.95 -3.91 -15.10
N GLY A 128 -7.62 -3.34 -14.11
CA GLY A 128 -8.74 -3.98 -13.41
C GLY A 128 -8.38 -5.28 -12.69
N PHE A 129 -7.09 -5.50 -12.40
CA PHE A 129 -6.58 -6.74 -11.83
C PHE A 129 -6.34 -6.59 -10.32
N CYS A 130 -6.41 -7.70 -9.58
CA CYS A 130 -6.17 -7.77 -8.15
C CYS A 130 -4.93 -8.63 -7.85
N TRP A 131 -4.03 -8.13 -7.02
CA TRP A 131 -2.85 -8.85 -6.53
C TRP A 131 -2.95 -9.03 -5.03
N ILE A 132 -2.79 -10.26 -4.54
CA ILE A 132 -2.69 -10.54 -3.11
C ILE A 132 -1.33 -10.08 -2.61
N VAL A 133 -1.32 -9.29 -1.54
CA VAL A 133 -0.11 -8.70 -0.94
C VAL A 133 0.00 -8.94 0.57
N GLY A 134 -0.96 -9.66 1.15
CA GLY A 134 -0.91 -10.12 2.55
C GLY A 134 -2.07 -11.06 2.89
N GLY A 135 -1.88 -11.87 3.94
CA GLY A 135 -2.89 -12.80 4.45
C GLY A 135 -2.87 -14.20 3.82
N ASP A 136 -2.30 -14.37 2.63
CA ASP A 136 -2.19 -15.68 1.97
C ASP A 136 -0.89 -16.41 2.40
N PRO A 137 -0.95 -17.69 2.82
CA PRO A 137 0.23 -18.49 3.16
C PRO A 137 1.30 -18.58 2.06
N ILE A 138 0.94 -18.42 0.78
CA ILE A 138 1.90 -18.44 -0.33
C ILE A 138 2.92 -17.29 -0.25
N LEU A 139 2.58 -16.21 0.47
CA LEU A 139 3.44 -15.05 0.67
C LEU A 139 4.35 -15.17 1.89
N GLN A 140 4.32 -16.28 2.63
CA GLN A 140 5.09 -16.45 3.87
C GLN A 140 6.61 -16.31 3.65
N ASP A 141 7.12 -16.76 2.50
CA ASP A 141 8.53 -16.66 2.13
C ASP A 141 8.84 -15.41 1.28
N THR A 142 7.82 -14.59 0.95
CA THR A 142 8.01 -13.39 0.14
C THR A 142 8.61 -12.26 0.98
N THR A 143 9.74 -11.73 0.53
CA THR A 143 10.49 -10.72 1.28
C THR A 143 10.24 -9.29 0.79
N SER A 144 9.87 -9.11 -0.47
CA SER A 144 9.66 -7.80 -1.08
C SER A 144 8.52 -7.82 -2.09
N ILE A 145 7.46 -7.05 -1.81
CA ILE A 145 6.37 -6.80 -2.75
C ILE A 145 6.43 -5.35 -3.21
N VAL A 146 6.55 -5.14 -4.53
CA VAL A 146 6.68 -3.80 -5.13
C VAL A 146 5.53 -3.53 -6.08
N ILE A 147 4.84 -2.41 -5.86
CA ILE A 147 3.79 -1.86 -6.72
C ILE A 147 4.45 -0.82 -7.62
N THR A 148 4.39 -1.03 -8.93
CA THR A 148 4.98 -0.15 -9.95
C THR A 148 3.87 0.45 -10.81
N ILE A 149 3.81 1.78 -10.83
CA ILE A 149 2.97 2.53 -11.78
C ILE A 149 3.78 2.92 -13.01
N ASP A 150 5.00 3.41 -12.81
CA ASP A 150 5.98 3.71 -13.85
C ASP A 150 7.40 3.70 -13.25
N GLU A 151 8.39 4.13 -14.04
CA GLU A 151 9.81 4.15 -13.66
C GLU A 151 10.15 5.13 -12.52
N THR A 152 9.26 6.07 -12.19
CA THR A 152 9.50 7.11 -11.16
C THR A 152 8.57 6.97 -9.95
N THR A 153 7.54 6.14 -10.08
CA THR A 153 6.45 5.98 -9.10
C THR A 153 6.31 4.51 -8.74
N MET A 154 7.02 4.13 -7.69
CA MET A 154 7.07 2.78 -7.16
C MET A 154 6.91 2.79 -5.63
N PHE A 155 6.20 1.80 -5.11
CA PHE A 155 5.96 1.64 -3.68
C PHE A 155 6.28 0.22 -3.26
N ARG A 156 6.97 0.06 -2.13
CA ARG A 156 7.11 -1.24 -1.48
C ARG A 156 6.06 -1.36 -0.39
N ILE A 157 5.34 -2.47 -0.37
CA ILE A 157 4.36 -2.77 0.68
C ILE A 157 4.86 -3.91 1.57
N VAL A 158 4.67 -3.74 2.87
CA VAL A 158 4.97 -4.75 3.89
C VAL A 158 3.70 -4.96 4.71
N ALA A 159 3.03 -6.09 4.49
CA ALA A 159 1.84 -6.47 5.24
C ALA A 159 2.24 -7.03 6.61
N VAL A 160 1.45 -6.72 7.64
CA VAL A 160 1.56 -7.35 8.95
C VAL A 160 0.95 -8.74 8.87
N HIS A 161 1.60 -9.71 9.53
CA HIS A 161 1.04 -11.05 9.67
C HIS A 161 -0.14 -11.01 10.65
N HIS A 162 -1.30 -11.50 10.20
CA HIS A 162 -2.50 -11.63 11.00
C HIS A 162 -3.02 -13.07 10.90
N ASP A 163 -3.63 -13.56 11.98
CA ASP A 163 -4.45 -14.76 11.94
C ASP A 163 -5.77 -14.44 11.22
N ILE A 164 -5.83 -14.78 9.93
CA ILE A 164 -6.97 -14.47 9.05
C ILE A 164 -8.24 -15.23 9.41
N GLU A 165 -8.12 -16.31 10.19
CA GLU A 165 -9.26 -17.10 10.69
C GLU A 165 -9.79 -16.56 12.03
N SER A 166 -9.05 -15.64 12.66
CA SER A 166 -9.48 -15.04 13.93
C SER A 166 -10.72 -14.15 13.76
N GLN A 167 -11.67 -14.28 14.69
CA GLN A 167 -12.89 -13.48 14.68
C GLN A 167 -12.62 -11.97 14.68
N ALA A 168 -11.60 -11.54 15.44
CA ALA A 168 -11.22 -10.12 15.52
C ALA A 168 -10.71 -9.58 14.18
N TYR A 169 -9.91 -10.36 13.43
CA TYR A 169 -9.46 -9.98 12.10
C TYR A 169 -10.64 -9.87 11.13
N MET A 170 -11.50 -10.89 11.10
CA MET A 170 -12.68 -10.90 10.22
C MET A 170 -13.58 -9.69 10.45
N GLU A 171 -13.91 -9.37 11.70
CA GLU A 171 -14.73 -8.20 12.05
C GLU A 171 -14.07 -6.88 11.65
N ASN A 172 -12.74 -6.78 11.81
CA ASN A 172 -11.98 -5.60 11.41
C ASN A 172 -11.97 -5.42 9.88
N VAL A 173 -11.76 -6.50 9.12
CA VAL A 173 -11.81 -6.48 7.64
C VAL A 173 -13.21 -6.13 7.16
N ASP A 174 -14.26 -6.75 7.71
CA ASP A 174 -15.65 -6.46 7.33
C ASP A 174 -15.99 -4.98 7.55
N ARG A 175 -15.61 -4.43 8.71
CA ARG A 175 -15.80 -3.01 9.03
C ARG A 175 -15.00 -2.11 8.08
N PHE A 176 -13.78 -2.50 7.73
CA PHE A 176 -12.93 -1.77 6.80
C PHE A 176 -13.54 -1.73 5.39
N CYS A 177 -13.98 -2.88 4.87
CA CYS A 177 -14.56 -3.00 3.53
C CYS A 177 -15.93 -2.33 3.38
N GLN A 178 -16.71 -2.22 4.46
CA GLN A 178 -17.95 -1.44 4.45
C GLN A 178 -17.69 0.05 4.18
N GLY A 179 -16.51 0.55 4.56
CA GLY A 179 -16.15 1.96 4.46
C GLY A 179 -17.06 2.87 5.31
N LEU A 180 -16.89 4.19 5.16
CA LEU A 180 -17.78 5.15 5.80
C LEU A 180 -19.16 5.13 5.10
N ALA A 181 -20.23 4.91 5.86
CA ALA A 181 -21.62 4.82 5.35
C ALA A 181 -22.13 6.06 4.59
N THR A 182 -21.40 7.19 4.65
CA THR A 182 -21.64 8.42 3.88
C THR A 182 -20.81 8.53 2.59
N ALA A 183 -20.25 7.42 2.11
CA ALA A 183 -19.32 7.36 0.98
C ALA A 183 -19.77 8.19 -0.24
N GLU A 184 -18.95 9.18 -0.62
CA GLU A 184 -18.96 9.67 -2.00
C GLU A 184 -18.70 8.44 -2.90
N HIS A 185 -19.49 8.26 -3.97
CA HIS A 185 -19.23 7.20 -4.95
C HIS A 185 -17.96 7.53 -5.73
N LEU A 186 -16.82 7.27 -5.09
CA LEU A 186 -15.52 7.22 -5.73
C LEU A 186 -15.43 5.87 -6.47
N PRO A 187 -14.84 5.85 -7.68
CA PRO A 187 -14.95 4.75 -8.65
C PRO A 187 -14.04 3.55 -8.37
#